data_AF-N6Z1B8-F1
#
_entry.id   AF-N6Z1B8-F1
#
_cell.length_a   1.000
_cell.length_b   1.000
_cell.length_c   1.000
_cell.angle_alpha   90.00
_cell.angle_beta   90.00
_cell.angle_gamma   90.00
#
_symmetry.space_group_name_H-M   'P 1'
#
loop_
_entity.id
_entity.type
_entity.pdbx_description
1 polymer ?
#
loop_
_entity_poly.entity_id
_entity_poly.type
_entity_poly.pdbx_seq_one_letter_code
_entity_poly.pdbx_strand_id
1 'polypeptide(L)'
;MNTISIKIDPELERALVLASEREHLSKSEVMRRALASYLSQRTTATSTPSALDLVGDLAGCFSGGPADLSSNPRHLDDFGRR
;
A
#
# COMPACT_ATOMS: atom_id res chain seq x y z
N MET A 1 14.99 -4.87 -20.58
CA MET A 1 13.89 -5.84 -20.38
C MET A 1 14.51 -7.22 -20.26
N ASN A 2 14.15 -7.97 -19.23
CA ASN A 2 14.58 -9.37 -19.09
C ASN A 2 13.44 -10.29 -19.54
N THR A 3 13.76 -11.35 -20.29
CA THR A 3 12.75 -12.28 -20.82
C THR A 3 12.66 -13.50 -19.91
N ILE A 4 11.46 -13.83 -19.48
CA ILE A 4 11.17 -15.03 -18.70
C ILE A 4 10.30 -15.97 -19.54
N SER A 5 10.63 -17.26 -19.52
CA SER A 5 9.81 -18.30 -20.14
C SER A 5 9.22 -19.16 -19.03
N ILE A 6 7.90 -19.24 -18.97
CA ILE A 6 7.17 -20.03 -17.99
C ILE A 6 6.18 -20.96 -18.69
N LYS A 7 5.98 -22.15 -18.13
CA LYS A 7 4.91 -23.04 -18.57
C LYS A 7 3.63 -22.63 -17.85
N ILE A 8 2.53 -22.54 -18.58
CA ILE A 8 1.21 -22.24 -18.04
C ILE A 8 0.20 -23.26 -18.57
N ASP A 9 -0.80 -23.58 -17.77
CA ASP A 9 -1.88 -24.44 -18.19
C ASP A 9 -2.73 -23.78 -19.30
N PRO A 10 -3.34 -24.57 -20.21
CA PRO A 10 -4.14 -24.03 -21.32
C PRO A 10 -5.32 -23.17 -20.85
N GLU A 11 -5.89 -23.46 -19.69
CA GLU A 11 -6.97 -22.65 -19.10
C GLU A 11 -6.47 -21.27 -18.68
N LEU A 12 -5.29 -21.19 -18.09
CA LEU A 12 -4.66 -19.92 -17.70
C LEU A 12 -4.29 -19.08 -18.93
N GLU A 13 -3.83 -19.73 -20.01
CA GLU A 13 -3.59 -19.04 -21.28
C GLU A 13 -4.88 -18.40 -21.84
N ARG A 14 -5.99 -19.14 -21.83
CA ARG A 14 -7.30 -18.61 -22.26
C ARG A 14 -7.74 -17.42 -21.42
N ALA A 15 -7.61 -17.51 -20.10
CA ALA A 15 -7.93 -16.40 -19.20
C ALA A 15 -7.07 -15.16 -19.48
N LEU A 16 -5.77 -15.36 -19.78
CA LEU A 16 -4.86 -14.28 -20.13
C LEU A 16 -5.23 -13.60 -21.45
N VAL A 17 -5.65 -14.37 -22.46
CA VAL A 17 -6.13 -13.82 -23.74
C VAL A 17 -7.38 -12.98 -23.52
N LEU A 18 -8.36 -13.48 -22.76
CA LEU A 18 -9.59 -12.74 -22.47
C LEU A 18 -9.31 -11.43 -21.71
N ALA A 19 -8.40 -11.45 -20.73
CA ALA A 19 -8.00 -10.24 -20.03
C ALA A 19 -7.30 -9.23 -20.96
N SER A 20 -6.41 -9.72 -21.82
CA SER A 20 -5.70 -8.94 -22.85
C SER A 20 -6.68 -8.23 -23.79
N GLU A 21 -7.72 -8.93 -24.26
CA GLU A 21 -8.76 -8.38 -25.13
C GLU A 21 -9.63 -7.34 -24.41
N ARG A 22 -10.07 -7.66 -23.19
CA ARG A 22 -10.94 -6.77 -22.39
C ARG A 22 -10.26 -5.45 -22.00
N GLU A 23 -8.97 -5.50 -21.70
CA GLU A 23 -8.21 -4.32 -21.27
C GLU A 23 -7.50 -3.61 -22.43
N HIS A 24 -7.55 -4.17 -23.65
CA HIS A 24 -6.79 -3.70 -24.82
C HIS A 24 -5.28 -3.60 -24.56
N LEU A 25 -4.73 -4.57 -23.83
CA LEU A 25 -3.31 -4.63 -23.46
C LEU A 25 -2.68 -5.87 -24.06
N SER A 26 -1.36 -5.86 -24.27
CA SER A 26 -0.65 -7.08 -24.66
C SER A 26 -0.64 -8.11 -23.52
N LYS A 27 -0.60 -9.41 -23.85
CA LYS A 27 -0.45 -10.49 -22.86
C LYS A 27 0.70 -10.25 -21.88
N SER A 28 1.84 -9.78 -22.39
CA SER A 28 3.02 -9.47 -21.57
C SER A 28 2.80 -8.28 -20.63
N GLU A 29 1.96 -7.31 -21.00
CA GLU A 29 1.59 -6.18 -20.15
C GLU A 29 0.68 -6.64 -19.01
N VAL A 30 -0.35 -7.42 -19.32
CA VAL A 30 -1.25 -8.02 -18.33
C VAL A 30 -0.45 -8.86 -17.32
N MET A 31 0.46 -9.72 -17.81
CA MET A 31 1.32 -10.53 -16.94
C MET A 31 2.22 -9.68 -16.05
N ARG A 32 2.82 -8.60 -16.58
CA ARG A 32 3.67 -7.70 -15.78
C ARG A 32 2.87 -6.99 -14.69
N ARG A 33 1.65 -6.53 -14.98
CA ARG A 33 0.76 -5.90 -13.99
C ARG A 33 0.32 -6.89 -12.91
N ALA A 34 -0.07 -8.09 -13.31
CA ALA A 34 -0.46 -9.15 -12.38
C ALA A 34 0.70 -9.52 -11.44
N LEU A 35 1.91 -9.68 -11.97
CA LEU A 35 3.10 -10.00 -11.18
C LEU A 35 3.46 -8.86 -10.22
N ALA A 36 3.42 -7.60 -10.68
CA ALA A 36 3.67 -6.45 -9.82
C ALA A 36 2.65 -6.37 -8.67
N SER A 37 1.36 -6.54 -8.97
CA SER A 37 0.29 -6.56 -7.97
C SER A 37 0.47 -7.70 -6.96
N TYR A 38 0.79 -8.91 -7.42
CA TYR A 38 1.05 -10.06 -6.55
C TYR A 38 2.21 -9.79 -5.58
N LEU A 39 3.31 -9.21 -6.06
CA LEU A 39 4.46 -8.88 -5.23
C LEU A 39 4.14 -7.76 -4.23
N SER A 40 3.46 -6.70 -4.64
CA SER A 40 3.05 -5.60 -3.75
C SER A 40 2.11 -6.08 -2.63
N GLN A 41 1.16 -6.97 -2.93
CA GLN A 41 0.28 -7.57 -1.94
C GLN A 41 1.06 -8.45 -0.93
N ARG A 42 2.12 -9.12 -1.39
CA ARG A 42 2.95 -9.94 -0.51
C ARG A 42 3.83 -9.10 0.41
N THR A 43 4.39 -8.01 -0.11
CA THR A 43 5.18 -7.05 0.68
C THR A 43 4.35 -6.42 1.79
N THR A 44 3.12 -6.01 1.47
CA THR A 44 2.19 -5.41 2.44
C THR A 44 1.68 -6.41 3.48
N ALA A 45 1.48 -7.68 3.12
CA ALA A 45 1.10 -8.72 4.08
C ALA A 45 2.20 -9.03 5.13
N THR A 46 3.48 -8.76 4.81
CA THR A 46 4.61 -8.98 5.72
C THR A 46 4.88 -7.84 6.69
N SER A 47 4.33 -6.65 6.47
CA SER A 47 4.47 -5.52 7.39
C SER A 47 3.09 -5.01 7.77
N THR A 48 2.58 -5.41 8.93
CA THR A 48 1.53 -4.63 9.58
C THR A 48 2.07 -3.21 9.75
N PRO A 49 1.48 -2.19 9.11
CA PRO A 49 1.99 -0.83 9.24
C PRO A 49 1.99 -0.48 10.73
N SER A 50 3.11 0.04 11.20
CA SER A 50 3.17 0.54 12.58
C SER A 50 2.21 1.72 12.73
N ALA A 51 1.83 2.04 13.97
CA ALA A 51 1.03 3.24 14.22
C ALA A 51 1.68 4.50 13.62
N LEU A 52 3.02 4.56 13.60
CA LEU A 52 3.78 5.65 12.98
C LEU A 52 3.60 5.68 11.45
N ASP A 53 3.64 4.53 10.78
CA ASP A 53 3.46 4.46 9.32
C ASP A 53 2.06 4.95 8.89
N LEU A 54 1.07 4.81 9.77
CA LEU A 54 -0.31 5.23 9.52
C LEU A 54 -0.57 6.71 9.81
N VAL A 55 0.23 7.35 10.66
CA VAL A 55 0.02 8.75 11.11
C VAL A 55 1.19 9.69 10.79
N GLY A 56 2.16 9.24 9.99
CA GLY A 56 3.36 10.00 9.67
C GLY A 56 3.09 11.30 8.92
N ASP A 57 2.02 11.34 8.13
CA ASP A 57 1.52 12.55 7.44
C ASP A 57 0.86 13.56 8.40
N LEU A 58 0.42 13.12 9.58
CA LEU A 58 -0.13 13.97 10.63
C LEU A 58 0.96 14.55 11.54
N ALA A 59 2.18 14.01 11.49
CA ALA A 59 3.30 14.54 12.27
C ALA A 59 3.67 15.94 11.80
N GLY A 60 3.48 16.95 12.65
CA GLY A 60 3.78 18.35 12.34
C GLY A 60 2.68 19.08 11.54
N CYS A 61 1.50 18.49 11.36
CA CYS A 61 0.36 19.16 10.71
C CYS A 61 -0.21 20.33 11.52
N PHE A 62 0.18 20.45 12.80
CA PHE A 62 -0.27 21.51 13.70
C PHE A 62 0.93 22.28 14.26
N SER A 63 0.88 23.60 14.14
CA SER A 63 1.87 24.53 14.70
C SER A 63 1.18 25.48 15.70
N GLY A 64 1.90 25.86 16.76
CA GLY A 64 1.37 26.73 17.82
C GLY A 64 0.86 26.02 19.08
N GLY A 65 1.07 24.71 19.21
CA GLY A 65 0.82 23.97 20.44
C GLY A 65 1.93 24.13 21.49
N PRO A 66 1.65 23.82 22.77
CA PRO A 66 2.68 23.75 23.81
C PRO A 66 3.82 22.81 23.40
N ALA A 67 5.06 23.18 23.73
CA ALA A 67 6.27 22.49 23.26
C ALA A 67 6.35 21.02 23.70
N ASP A 68 5.68 20.64 24.79
CA ASP A 68 5.61 19.26 25.27
C ASP A 68 4.47 19.07 26.27
N LEU A 69 3.58 18.10 26.01
CA LEU A 69 2.53 17.69 26.93
C LEU A 69 2.96 16.54 27.85
N SER A 70 4.01 15.79 27.47
CA SER A 70 4.53 14.66 28.24
C SER A 70 5.29 15.10 29.50
N SER A 71 6.10 16.16 29.39
CA SER A 71 6.83 16.74 30.53
C SER A 71 6.06 17.84 31.26
N ASN A 72 4.90 18.28 30.74
CA ASN A 72 4.15 19.41 31.30
C ASN A 72 2.63 19.16 31.30
N PRO A 73 2.15 18.22 32.13
CA PRO A 73 0.77 17.71 32.09
C PRO A 73 -0.28 18.75 32.52
N ARG A 74 0.12 19.86 33.15
CA ARG A 74 -0.79 20.96 33.52
C ARG A 74 -1.57 21.52 32.33
N HIS A 75 -1.03 21.38 31.12
CA HIS A 75 -1.70 21.81 29.89
C HIS A 75 -2.85 20.89 29.47
N LEU A 76 -3.06 19.76 30.17
CA LEU A 76 -4.14 18.80 29.95
C LEU A 76 -5.25 18.88 31.02
N ASP A 77 -5.15 19.76 32.02
CA ASP A 77 -6.04 19.77 33.19
C ASP A 77 -7.53 19.93 32.86
N ASP A 78 -7.84 20.59 31.74
CA ASP A 78 -9.18 20.82 31.21
C ASP A 78 -9.48 20.04 29.92
N PHE A 79 -8.56 19.19 29.47
CA PHE A 79 -8.73 18.40 28.26
C PHE A 79 -9.86 17.38 28.43
N GLY A 80 -10.94 17.52 27.66
CA GLY A 80 -12.09 16.61 27.67
C GLY A 80 -13.19 16.93 28.69
N ARG A 81 -13.12 18.04 29.43
CA ARG A 81 -14.25 18.52 30.23
C ARG A 81 -15.31 19.15 29.29
N ARG A 82 -16.56 18.68 29.41
CA ARG A 82 -17.75 19.22 28.73
C ARG A 82 -18.59 20.01 29.71
#